data_AF-A0A522WK62-F1
#
_entry.id   AF-A0A522WK62-F1
#
_cell.length_a   1.000
_cell.length_b   1.000
_cell.length_c   1.000
_cell.angle_alpha   90.00
_cell.angle_beta   90.00
_cell.angle_gamma   90.00
#
_symmetry.space_group_name_H-M   'P 1'
#
loop_
_entity.id
_entity.type
_entity.pdbx_description
1 polymer ?
#
loop_
_entity_poly.entity_id
_entity_poly.type
_entity_poly.pdbx_seq_one_letter_code
_entity_poly.pdbx_strand_id
1 'polypeptide(L)'
;MKTLAALALILALAACAATSVPWKNPELPKDQWSRDYSACRRYADRDVGWRDDDSSSGSPFRDYDRQQAKRRFDAVLASCMIDRGYVPASRNKE
;
A
#
# COMPACT_ATOMS: atom_id res chain seq x y z
N MET A 1 5.19 -13.52 -35.16
CA MET A 1 4.13 -12.50 -34.92
C MET A 1 3.17 -12.86 -33.78
N LYS A 2 2.73 -14.13 -33.62
CA LYS A 2 1.84 -14.55 -32.51
C LYS A 2 2.43 -14.34 -31.10
N THR A 3 3.74 -14.49 -30.94
CA THR A 3 4.45 -14.32 -29.66
C THR A 3 4.52 -12.86 -29.18
N LEU A 4 4.64 -11.91 -30.11
CA LEU A 4 4.68 -10.47 -29.78
C LEU A 4 3.30 -9.96 -29.34
N ALA A 5 2.22 -10.46 -29.96
CA ALA A 5 0.86 -10.13 -29.57
C ALA A 5 0.52 -10.61 -28.15
N ALA A 6 0.99 -11.81 -27.77
CA ALA A 6 0.83 -12.34 -26.42
C ALA A 6 1.57 -11.49 -25.36
N LEU A 7 2.78 -11.01 -25.67
CA LEU A 7 3.57 -10.15 -24.77
C LEU A 7 2.90 -8.78 -24.55
N ALA A 8 2.39 -8.17 -25.63
CA ALA A 8 1.66 -6.90 -25.55
C ALA A 8 0.39 -7.01 -24.70
N LEU A 9 -0.31 -8.14 -24.77
CA LEU A 9 -1.50 -8.40 -23.96
C LEU A 9 -1.16 -8.48 -22.46
N ILE A 10 -0.08 -9.18 -22.10
CA ILE A 10 0.35 -9.31 -20.69
C ILE A 10 0.77 -7.95 -20.10
N LEU A 11 1.46 -7.12 -20.88
CA LEU A 11 1.84 -5.75 -20.48
C LEU A 11 0.60 -4.85 -20.27
N ALA A 12 -0.44 -5.02 -21.08
CA ALA A 12 -1.69 -4.27 -20.93
C ALA A 12 -2.49 -4.69 -19.68
N LEU A 13 -2.50 -5.98 -19.33
CA LEU A 13 -3.17 -6.46 -18.11
C LEU A 13 -2.46 -6.02 -16.82
N ALA A 14 -1.13 -5.89 -16.83
CA ALA A 14 -0.38 -5.42 -15.66
C ALA A 14 -0.71 -3.96 -15.28
N ALA A 15 -1.10 -3.13 -16.26
CA ALA A 15 -1.51 -1.75 -16.00
C ALA A 15 -2.90 -1.65 -15.34
N CYS A 16 -3.71 -2.72 -15.38
CA CYS A 16 -5.08 -2.72 -14.86
C CYS A 16 -5.18 -3.24 -13.40
N ALA A 17 -4.08 -3.72 -12.81
CA ALA A 17 -4.02 -4.07 -11.39
C ALA A 17 -3.89 -2.82 -10.49
N ALA A 18 -4.66 -1.77 -10.81
CA ALA A 18 -4.80 -0.58 -9.99
C ALA A 18 -5.48 -0.97 -8.69
N THR A 19 -4.67 -1.42 -7.73
CA THR A 19 -5.06 -1.66 -6.35
C THR A 19 -5.79 -0.43 -5.86
N SER A 20 -7.04 -0.61 -5.44
CA SER A 20 -7.84 0.48 -4.88
C SER A 20 -7.11 1.05 -3.65
N VAL A 21 -6.75 2.33 -3.73
CA VAL A 21 -6.08 3.02 -2.63
C VAL A 21 -7.14 3.40 -1.59
N PRO A 22 -7.00 3.00 -0.31
CA PRO A 22 -7.99 3.31 0.73
C PRO A 22 -7.94 4.77 1.21
N TRP A 23 -7.37 5.66 0.41
CA TRP A 23 -7.16 7.08 0.68
C TRP A 23 -7.59 7.91 -0.53
N LYS A 24 -8.12 9.10 -0.27
CA LYS A 24 -8.58 10.04 -1.30
C LYS A 24 -8.03 11.43 -1.03
N ASN A 25 -7.75 12.17 -2.09
CA ASN A 25 -7.48 13.60 -2.06
C ASN A 25 -8.24 14.25 -3.25
N PRO A 26 -9.29 15.06 -3.01
CA PRO A 26 -10.11 15.63 -4.07
C PRO A 26 -9.39 16.68 -4.92
N GLU A 27 -8.27 17.22 -4.43
CA GLU A 27 -7.47 18.24 -5.11
C GLU A 27 -6.49 17.63 -6.11
N LEU A 28 -6.26 16.31 -6.03
CA LEU A 28 -5.30 15.60 -6.88
C LEU A 28 -6.00 14.59 -7.81
N PRO A 29 -5.50 14.41 -9.05
CA PRO A 29 -5.94 13.34 -9.94
C PRO A 29 -5.79 11.95 -9.30
N LYS A 30 -6.78 11.07 -9.52
CA LYS A 30 -6.81 9.70 -8.95
C LYS A 30 -5.56 8.87 -9.27
N ASP A 31 -4.97 9.09 -10.44
CA ASP A 31 -3.74 8.39 -10.86
C ASP A 31 -2.54 8.71 -9.95
N GLN A 32 -2.54 9.88 -9.29
CA GLN A 32 -1.50 10.22 -8.32
C GLN A 32 -1.67 9.47 -7.00
N TRP A 33 -2.88 9.07 -6.63
CA TRP A 33 -3.17 8.46 -5.33
C TRP A 33 -2.41 7.14 -5.14
N SER A 34 -2.33 6.31 -6.20
CA SER A 34 -1.61 5.02 -6.14
C SER A 34 -0.10 5.21 -6.05
N ARG A 35 0.45 6.21 -6.75
CA ARG A 35 1.86 6.57 -6.70
C ARG A 35 2.24 7.07 -5.30
N ASP A 36 1.46 7.98 -4.74
CA ASP A 36 1.74 8.57 -3.42
C ASP A 36 1.57 7.56 -2.31
N TYR A 37 0.53 6.73 -2.39
CA TYR A 37 0.34 5.60 -1.48
C TYR A 37 1.52 4.63 -1.53
N SER A 38 1.98 4.26 -2.71
CA SER A 38 3.14 3.37 -2.88
C SER A 38 4.44 3.99 -2.36
N ALA A 39 4.58 5.31 -2.43
CA ALA A 39 5.71 6.03 -1.85
C ALA A 39 5.63 6.06 -0.31
N CYS A 40 4.46 6.36 0.27
CA CYS A 40 4.26 6.31 1.72
C CYS A 40 4.42 4.88 2.27
N ARG A 41 3.96 3.87 1.55
CA ARG A 41 4.10 2.46 1.94
C ARG A 41 5.59 2.09 2.07
N ARG A 42 6.39 2.40 1.04
CA ARG A 42 7.84 2.18 1.06
C ARG A 42 8.55 2.97 2.15
N TYR A 43 8.06 4.18 2.46
CA TYR A 43 8.56 4.97 3.58
C TYR A 43 8.32 4.26 4.92
N ALA A 44 7.08 3.81 5.16
CA ALA A 44 6.71 3.08 6.38
C ALA A 44 7.42 1.72 6.49
N ASP A 45 7.62 1.01 5.37
CA ASP A 45 8.37 -0.26 5.33
C ASP A 45 9.81 -0.04 5.80
N ARG A 46 10.46 1.04 5.34
CA ARG A 46 11.83 1.40 5.74
C ARG A 46 11.93 1.86 7.19
N ASP A 47 10.92 2.56 7.69
CA ASP A 47 10.91 3.13 9.05
C ASP A 47 10.67 2.05 10.12
N VAL A 48 9.66 1.21 9.90
CA VAL A 48 9.24 0.19 10.89
C VAL A 48 9.97 -1.14 10.68
N GLY A 49 10.46 -1.41 9.46
CA GLY A 49 11.07 -2.70 9.11
C GLY A 49 10.08 -3.86 9.08
N TRP A 50 8.77 -3.57 9.08
CA TRP A 50 7.73 -4.59 9.02
C TRP A 50 7.61 -5.17 7.61
N ARG A 51 7.46 -6.49 7.51
CA ARG A 51 7.14 -7.19 6.26
C ARG A 51 5.94 -8.10 6.43
N ASP A 52 5.06 -8.10 5.42
CA ASP A 52 3.86 -8.94 5.36
C ASP A 52 4.17 -10.44 5.39
N ASP A 53 5.39 -10.86 5.00
CA ASP A 53 5.85 -12.24 4.91
C ASP A 53 6.73 -12.67 6.09
N ASP A 54 6.92 -11.80 7.09
CA ASP A 54 7.82 -12.08 8.20
C ASP A 54 7.22 -13.21 9.07
N SER A 55 7.76 -14.40 8.85
CA SER A 55 7.40 -15.67 9.48
C SER A 55 8.57 -16.28 10.25
N SER A 56 9.71 -15.57 10.28
CA SER A 56 11.01 -16.04 10.75
C SER A 56 11.17 -16.07 12.28
N SER A 57 10.22 -15.54 13.05
CA SER A 57 10.32 -15.47 14.51
C SER A 57 9.77 -16.75 15.15
N GLY A 58 10.65 -17.48 15.87
CA GLY A 58 10.29 -18.62 16.72
C GLY A 58 9.70 -18.22 18.08
N SER A 59 9.30 -16.96 18.26
CA SER A 59 8.73 -16.45 19.50
C SER A 59 7.31 -16.98 19.73
N PRO A 60 6.96 -17.45 20.95
CA PRO A 60 5.56 -17.72 21.33
C PRO A 60 4.65 -16.49 21.20
N PHE A 61 5.22 -15.28 21.19
CA PHE A 61 4.50 -14.01 21.05
C PHE A 61 4.50 -13.47 19.62
N ARG A 62 4.92 -14.27 18.62
CA ARG A 62 5.07 -13.83 17.23
C ARG A 62 3.84 -13.09 16.70
N ASP A 63 2.64 -13.61 16.97
CA ASP A 63 1.42 -12.99 16.44
C ASP A 63 1.13 -11.65 17.12
N TYR A 64 1.47 -11.50 18.40
CA TYR A 64 1.39 -10.22 19.11
C TYR A 64 2.41 -9.22 18.55
N ASP A 65 3.67 -9.63 18.40
CA ASP A 65 4.74 -8.80 17.86
C ASP A 65 4.44 -8.35 16.43
N ARG A 66 3.92 -9.27 15.59
CA ARG A 66 3.46 -8.98 14.23
C ARG A 66 2.33 -7.96 14.22
N GLN A 67 1.36 -8.08 15.13
CA GLN A 67 0.27 -7.10 15.24
C GLN A 67 0.77 -5.73 15.70
N GLN A 68 1.71 -5.68 16.65
CA GLN A 68 2.31 -4.42 17.09
C GLN A 68 3.10 -3.75 15.96
N ALA A 69 3.93 -4.50 15.24
CA ALA A 69 4.67 -4.01 14.09
C ALA A 69 3.73 -3.53 12.98
N LYS A 70 2.67 -4.28 12.69
CA LYS A 70 1.64 -3.86 11.74
C LYS A 70 0.96 -2.54 12.15
N ARG A 71 0.59 -2.38 13.42
CA ARG A 71 -0.03 -1.13 13.92
C ARG A 71 0.90 0.07 13.76
N ARG A 72 2.19 -0.11 14.05
CA ARG A 72 3.20 0.94 13.85
C ARG A 72 3.34 1.29 12.37
N PHE A 73 3.43 0.29 11.51
CA PHE A 73 3.46 0.47 10.06
C PHE A 73 2.25 1.25 9.55
N ASP A 74 1.04 0.84 9.94
CA ASP A 74 -0.21 1.50 9.54
C ASP A 74 -0.25 2.96 10.03
N ALA A 75 0.26 3.25 11.23
CA ALA A 75 0.34 4.60 11.78
C ALA A 75 1.31 5.50 11.00
N VAL A 76 2.50 4.99 10.64
CA VAL A 76 3.49 5.73 9.86
C VAL A 76 2.98 6.00 8.43
N LEU A 77 2.36 4.99 7.81
CA LEU A 77 1.69 5.12 6.52
C LEU A 77 0.58 6.19 6.58
N ALA A 78 -0.26 6.15 7.61
CA ALA A 78 -1.33 7.11 7.80
C ALA A 78 -0.79 8.54 7.98
N SER A 79 0.24 8.74 8.80
CA SER A 79 0.88 10.05 8.97
C SER A 79 1.36 10.61 7.63
N CYS A 80 2.11 9.82 6.87
CA CYS A 80 2.64 10.24 5.56
C CYS A 80 1.52 10.63 4.57
N MET A 81 0.40 9.91 4.57
CA MET A 81 -0.74 10.23 3.72
C MET A 81 -1.44 11.52 4.17
N ILE A 82 -1.63 11.71 5.49
CA ILE A 82 -2.24 12.92 6.07
C ILE A 82 -1.38 14.14 5.77
N ASP A 83 -0.06 14.05 5.89
CA ASP A 83 0.88 15.15 5.58
C ASP A 83 0.80 15.59 4.10
N ARG A 84 0.33 14.70 3.22
CA ARG A 84 0.06 14.95 1.79
C ARG A 84 -1.39 15.39 1.50
N GLY A 85 -2.19 15.66 2.53
CA GLY A 85 -3.57 16.11 2.40
C GLY A 85 -4.58 15.00 2.05
N TYR A 86 -4.20 13.72 2.16
CA TYR A 86 -5.12 12.62 1.93
C TYR A 86 -5.98 12.33 3.16
N VAL A 87 -7.21 11.87 2.92
CA VAL A 87 -8.14 11.39 3.95
C VAL A 87 -8.56 9.94 3.67
N PRO A 88 -8.87 9.12 4.70
CA PRO A 88 -9.33 7.75 4.50
C PRO A 88 -10.63 7.70 3.67
N ALA A 89 -10.68 6.78 2.70
CA ALA A 89 -11.86 6.60 1.86
C ALA A 89 -13.05 5.99 2.61
N SER A 90 -12.81 5.21 3.67
CA SER A 90 -13.82 4.48 4.45
C SER A 90 -14.53 5.30 5.54
N ARG A 91 -14.26 6.61 5.68
CA ARG A 91 -15.03 7.46 6.62
C ARG A 91 -16.46 7.75 6.18
N ASN A 92 -16.91 7.21 5.05
CA ASN A 92 -18.33 7.14 4.69
C ASN A 92 -18.81 5.70 4.89
N LYS A 93 -19.13 5.34 6.14
CA LYS A 93 -20.27 4.46 6.38
C LYS A 93 -21.40 5.39 6.82
N GLU A 94 -22.32 5.66 5.90
CA GLU A 94 -23.69 6.06 6.28
C GLU A 94 -24.31 5.00 7.20
#